data_AF-A0A544QR24-F1
#
_entry.id   AF-A0A544QR24-F1
#
_cell.length_a   1.000
_cell.length_b   1.000
_cell.length_c   1.000
_cell.angle_alpha   90.00
_cell.angle_beta   90.00
_cell.angle_gamma   90.00
#
_symmetry.space_group_name_H-M   'P 1'
#
loop_
_entity.id
_entity.type
_entity.pdbx_description
1 polymer ?
#
loop_
_entity_poly.entity_id
_entity_poly.type
_entity_poly.pdbx_seq_one_letter_code
_entity_poly.pdbx_strand_id
1 'polypeptide(L)'
;MVGSNYPDGMTSRDFVRAGIDQPHHHEHEWREDQHDQPIFEDGAAIFFETCGYAEGRYGEGWECDESRTIRCELDRIEKTRDGGASITFLPSHEQRNPMLFEDALVGLETNKSHVQLLDIDPPNDYGDGFVRVQSGDYILWFSQ
;
A
#
# COMPACT_ATOMS: atom_id res chain seq x y z
N MET A 1 24.96 -9.85 36.70
CA MET A 1 24.98 -11.13 35.97
C MET A 1 24.83 -10.77 34.51
N VAL A 2 25.84 -11.04 33.70
CA VAL A 2 25.78 -10.77 32.25
C VAL A 2 24.94 -11.90 31.66
N GLY A 3 23.72 -11.57 31.21
CA GLY A 3 22.86 -12.53 30.54
C GLY A 3 23.57 -13.11 29.33
N SER A 4 23.46 -14.41 29.13
CA SER A 4 24.03 -15.09 27.96
C SER A 4 23.39 -14.52 26.69
N ASN A 5 24.19 -14.06 25.71
CA ASN A 5 23.73 -13.62 24.38
C ASN A 5 23.33 -14.80 23.47
N TYR A 6 22.87 -15.90 24.05
CA TYR A 6 22.51 -17.12 23.33
C TYR A 6 21.09 -17.52 23.72
N PRO A 7 20.31 -18.12 22.80
CA PRO A 7 19.01 -18.71 23.12
C PRO A 7 19.12 -19.69 24.29
N ASP A 8 18.08 -19.78 25.11
CA ASP A 8 18.04 -20.66 26.28
C ASP A 8 18.33 -22.12 25.89
N GLY A 9 19.31 -22.72 26.56
CA GLY A 9 19.74 -24.10 26.30
C GLY A 9 20.73 -24.28 25.16
N MET A 10 21.15 -23.21 24.47
CA MET A 10 22.13 -23.27 23.39
C MET A 10 23.53 -22.84 23.87
N THR A 11 24.56 -23.63 23.55
CA THR A 11 25.95 -23.24 23.83
C THR A 11 26.51 -22.35 22.72
N SER A 12 27.60 -21.63 22.99
CA SER A 12 28.29 -20.81 21.98
C SER A 12 28.73 -21.62 20.75
N ARG A 13 29.05 -22.91 20.94
CA ARG A 13 29.45 -23.82 19.85
C ARG A 13 28.26 -24.20 18.98
N ASP A 14 27.09 -24.40 19.58
CA ASP A 14 25.85 -24.71 18.86
C ASP A 14 25.35 -23.48 18.08
N PHE A 15 25.52 -22.29 18.66
CA PHE A 15 25.17 -21.01 18.05
C PHE A 15 25.96 -20.75 16.74
N VAL A 16 27.29 -20.95 16.76
CA VAL A 16 28.15 -20.83 15.57
C VAL A 16 27.85 -21.94 14.56
N ARG A 17 27.62 -23.18 15.01
CA ARG A 17 27.32 -24.32 14.11
C ARG A 17 25.98 -24.14 13.40
N ALA A 18 25.01 -23.51 14.05
CA ALA A 18 23.71 -23.20 13.49
C ALA A 18 23.73 -21.96 12.56
N GLY A 19 24.87 -21.24 12.48
CA GLY A 19 25.01 -20.04 11.65
C GLY A 19 24.25 -18.82 12.16
N ILE A 20 23.82 -18.83 13.43
CA ILE A 20 23.05 -17.74 14.06
C ILE A 20 24.00 -16.57 14.44
N ASP A 21 25.31 -16.80 14.42
CA ASP A 21 26.34 -15.78 14.66
C ASP A 21 26.66 -14.91 13.45
N GLN A 22 26.18 -15.32 12.27
CA GLN A 22 26.35 -14.59 11.03
C GLN A 22 25.45 -13.36 11.02
N PRO A 23 25.94 -12.20 10.55
CA PRO A 23 25.05 -11.07 10.27
C PRO A 23 24.01 -11.51 9.24
N HIS A 24 22.74 -11.33 9.57
CA HIS A 24 21.65 -11.54 8.61
C HIS A 24 21.85 -10.56 7.43
N HIS A 25 21.62 -11.04 6.20
CA HIS A 25 21.63 -10.18 5.02
C HIS A 25 20.53 -9.12 5.15
N HIS A 26 20.81 -7.89 4.71
CA HIS A 26 19.87 -6.78 4.69
C HIS A 26 18.77 -7.08 3.65
N GLU A 27 17.68 -7.67 4.10
CA GLU A 27 16.49 -7.93 3.31
C GLU A 27 15.33 -7.14 3.95
N HIS A 28 14.78 -6.19 3.19
CA HIS A 28 13.63 -5.42 3.64
C HIS A 28 12.38 -6.31 3.60
N GLU A 29 11.73 -6.50 4.75
CA GLU A 29 10.41 -7.10 4.82
C GLU A 29 9.39 -5.97 4.98
N TRP A 30 8.63 -5.68 3.93
CA TRP A 30 7.62 -4.62 3.95
C TRP A 30 6.31 -5.16 4.51
N ARG A 31 5.77 -4.48 5.52
CA ARG A 31 4.48 -4.80 6.11
C ARG A 31 3.37 -4.08 5.38
N GLU A 32 2.37 -4.86 5.00
CA GLU A 32 1.21 -4.45 4.22
C GLU A 32 0.04 -3.96 5.09
N ASP A 33 0.30 -3.58 6.34
CA ASP A 33 -0.69 -3.36 7.40
C ASP A 33 -1.79 -2.33 7.04
N GLN A 34 -1.57 -1.51 6.00
CA GLN A 34 -2.48 -0.45 5.54
C GLN A 34 -3.00 -0.64 4.11
N HIS A 35 -2.75 -1.80 3.49
CA HIS A 35 -3.18 -2.10 2.12
C HIS A 35 -4.71 -2.11 1.94
N ASP A 36 -5.46 -2.41 3.00
CA ASP A 36 -6.92 -2.40 2.97
C ASP A 36 -7.55 -0.99 3.10
N GLN A 37 -6.73 0.04 3.39
CA GLN A 37 -7.19 1.39 3.70
C GLN A 37 -6.34 2.44 2.97
N PRO A 38 -6.40 2.52 1.63
CA PRO A 38 -5.69 3.54 0.89
C PRO A 38 -6.17 4.94 1.26
N ILE A 39 -5.22 5.89 1.28
CA ILE A 39 -5.52 7.32 1.40
C ILE A 39 -5.75 7.88 0.01
N PHE A 40 -6.88 8.56 -0.19
CA PHE A 40 -7.15 9.28 -1.43
C PHE A 40 -6.75 10.75 -1.28
N GLU A 41 -5.75 11.18 -2.04
CA GLU A 41 -5.23 12.54 -2.02
C GLU A 41 -4.51 12.87 -3.33
N ASP A 42 -4.66 14.12 -3.80
CA ASP A 42 -4.01 14.66 -4.99
C ASP A 42 -4.28 13.81 -6.24
N GLY A 43 -5.52 13.29 -6.38
CA GLY A 43 -5.90 12.48 -7.53
C GLY A 43 -5.31 11.06 -7.57
N ALA A 44 -4.78 10.55 -6.45
CA ALA A 44 -4.27 9.19 -6.35
C ALA A 44 -4.81 8.43 -5.13
N ALA A 45 -4.75 7.11 -5.22
CA ALA A 45 -4.85 6.21 -4.08
C ALA A 45 -3.44 5.87 -3.59
N ILE A 46 -3.21 6.05 -2.29
CA ILE A 46 -1.89 6.00 -1.65
C ILE A 46 -1.88 4.91 -0.58
N PHE A 47 -0.92 4.01 -0.66
CA PHE A 47 -0.66 2.97 0.33
C PHE A 47 0.64 3.27 1.08
N PHE A 48 0.65 2.97 2.37
CA PHE A 48 1.82 3.10 3.22
C PHE A 48 2.29 1.72 3.66
N GLU A 49 3.57 1.46 3.43
CA GLU A 49 4.23 0.26 3.91
C GLU A 49 5.35 0.67 4.85
N THR A 50 5.44 -0.05 5.95
CA THR A 50 6.53 0.11 6.92
C THR A 50 7.44 -1.10 6.83
N CYS A 51 8.74 -0.86 6.93
CA CYS A 51 9.70 -1.92 7.05
C CYS A 51 9.52 -2.57 8.42
N GLY A 52 9.31 -3.88 8.42
CA GLY A 52 9.04 -4.66 9.60
C GLY A 52 10.21 -5.53 10.00
N TYR A 53 11.44 -5.03 10.08
CA TYR A 53 12.57 -5.89 10.46
C TYR A 53 13.58 -5.30 11.44
N ALA A 54 14.18 -6.24 12.19
CA ALA A 54 15.24 -6.00 13.17
C ALA A 54 16.59 -6.66 12.76
N GLU A 55 17.63 -5.86 12.49
CA GLU A 55 19.00 -6.32 12.25
C GLU A 55 19.72 -6.80 13.54
N GLY A 56 20.84 -7.51 13.36
CA GLY A 56 21.79 -7.85 14.43
C GLY A 56 21.80 -9.32 14.84
N ARG A 57 22.76 -9.70 15.71
CA ARG A 57 22.78 -11.03 16.33
C ARG A 57 21.58 -11.18 17.27
N TYR A 58 21.25 -12.42 17.65
CA TYR A 58 20.29 -12.68 18.71
C TYR A 58 20.60 -11.80 19.96
N GLY A 59 19.65 -10.92 20.32
CA GLY A 59 19.80 -9.98 21.44
C GLY A 59 20.41 -8.61 21.11
N GLU A 60 20.81 -8.34 19.86
CA GLU A 60 21.38 -7.04 19.44
C GLU A 60 20.33 -6.05 18.87
N GLY A 61 19.10 -6.50 18.62
CA GLY A 61 17.89 -5.68 18.45
C GLY A 61 18.08 -4.32 17.76
N TRP A 62 18.37 -4.32 16.46
CA TRP A 62 18.42 -3.09 15.66
C TRP A 62 17.12 -2.95 14.88
N GLU A 63 16.28 -1.97 15.13
CA GLU A 63 15.02 -1.80 14.38
C GLU A 63 15.24 -0.84 13.19
N CYS A 64 14.68 -1.20 12.03
CA CYS A 64 14.68 -0.35 10.83
C CYS A 64 13.34 0.41 10.72
N ASP A 65 13.38 1.74 10.84
CA ASP A 65 12.22 2.64 10.70
C ASP A 65 12.10 3.19 9.26
N GLU A 66 12.15 2.31 8.26
CA GLU A 66 11.93 2.72 6.88
C GLU A 66 10.44 2.65 6.52
N SER A 67 9.98 3.63 5.76
CA SER A 67 8.63 3.66 5.19
C SER A 67 8.70 3.91 3.70
N ARG A 68 7.86 3.23 2.92
CA ARG A 68 7.66 3.55 1.51
C ARG A 68 6.19 3.81 1.23
N THR A 69 5.97 4.48 0.12
CA THR A 69 4.63 4.89 -0.32
C THR A 69 4.43 4.39 -1.73
N ILE A 70 3.34 3.64 -1.94
CA ILE A 70 2.91 3.21 -3.26
C ILE A 70 1.72 4.10 -3.66
N ARG A 71 1.72 4.55 -4.91
CA ARG A 71 0.75 5.52 -5.42
C ARG A 71 0.16 5.01 -6.73
N CYS A 72 -1.17 4.90 -6.77
CA CYS A 72 -1.95 4.57 -7.96
C CYS A 72 -2.67 5.84 -8.43
N GLU A 73 -2.39 6.28 -9.65
CA GLU A 73 -2.99 7.48 -10.24
C GLU A 73 -4.38 7.16 -10.79
N LEU A 74 -5.25 8.18 -10.88
CA LEU A 74 -6.58 8.03 -11.47
C LEU A 74 -6.49 7.65 -12.97
N ASP A 75 -6.85 6.41 -13.29
CA ASP A 75 -6.86 5.87 -14.65
C ASP A 75 -8.17 6.19 -15.38
N ARG A 76 -9.33 6.11 -14.71
CA ARG A 76 -10.63 6.41 -15.35
C ARG A 76 -11.74 6.66 -14.34
N ILE A 77 -12.80 7.32 -14.82
CA ILE A 77 -14.05 7.53 -14.09
C ILE A 77 -15.20 6.91 -14.86
N GLU A 78 -16.03 6.13 -14.20
CA GLU A 78 -17.28 5.61 -14.75
C GLU A 78 -18.46 6.29 -14.06
N LYS A 79 -19.33 6.94 -14.83
CA LYS A 79 -20.58 7.48 -14.30
C LYS A 79 -21.68 6.45 -14.47
N THR A 80 -22.19 5.93 -13.35
CA THR A 80 -23.37 5.05 -13.35
C THR A 80 -24.62 5.83 -13.73
N ARG A 81 -25.51 5.20 -14.51
CA ARG A 81 -26.80 5.76 -14.93
C ARG A 81 -27.90 4.76 -14.60
N ASP A 82 -28.96 5.23 -13.95
CA ASP A 82 -30.12 4.40 -13.65
C ASP A 82 -30.75 3.84 -14.94
N GLY A 83 -30.74 2.51 -15.05
CA GLY A 83 -31.37 1.79 -16.16
C GLY A 83 -30.66 1.91 -17.52
N GLY A 84 -29.43 2.45 -17.56
CA GLY A 84 -28.65 2.63 -18.79
C GLY A 84 -27.21 2.13 -18.67
N ALA A 85 -26.48 2.13 -19.80
CA ALA A 85 -25.06 1.82 -19.79
C ALA A 85 -24.25 2.92 -19.08
N SER A 86 -23.27 2.51 -18.27
CA SER A 86 -22.30 3.42 -17.66
C SER A 86 -21.50 4.16 -18.74
N ILE A 87 -21.13 5.41 -18.46
CA ILE A 87 -20.22 6.17 -19.33
C ILE A 87 -18.85 6.19 -18.69
N THR A 88 -17.86 5.66 -19.40
CA THR A 88 -16.46 5.71 -19.02
C THR A 88 -15.79 6.96 -19.59
N PHE A 89 -15.12 7.71 -18.73
CA PHE A 89 -14.30 8.87 -19.06
C PHE A 89 -12.83 8.51 -18.84
N LEU A 90 -12.03 8.70 -19.89
CA LEU A 90 -10.58 8.47 -19.85
C LEU A 90 -9.84 9.81 -19.71
N PRO A 91 -8.74 9.87 -18.95
CA PRO A 91 -7.98 11.09 -18.68
C PRO A 91 -7.18 11.61 -19.88
N SER A 92 -7.24 10.95 -21.05
CA SER A 92 -6.52 11.33 -22.26
C SER A 92 -6.74 12.80 -22.64
N HIS A 93 -5.67 13.45 -23.07
CA HIS A 93 -5.58 14.88 -23.35
C HIS A 93 -6.65 15.44 -24.32
N GLU A 94 -7.26 14.59 -25.14
CA GLU A 94 -8.24 14.98 -26.16
C GLU A 94 -9.70 14.96 -25.66
N GLN A 95 -9.97 14.36 -24.50
CA GLN A 95 -11.33 14.20 -23.95
C GLN A 95 -11.45 14.58 -22.47
N ARG A 96 -10.49 15.35 -21.93
CA ARG A 96 -10.65 15.92 -20.59
C ARG A 96 -11.89 16.80 -20.58
N ASN A 97 -12.93 16.34 -19.89
CA ASN A 97 -13.87 17.23 -19.23
C ASN A 97 -13.29 17.50 -17.83
N PRO A 98 -12.36 18.46 -17.68
CA PRO A 98 -11.59 18.64 -16.45
C PRO A 98 -12.48 18.85 -15.23
N MET A 99 -13.64 19.50 -15.41
CA MET A 99 -14.61 19.69 -14.34
C MET A 99 -15.18 18.37 -13.81
N LEU A 100 -15.43 17.36 -14.67
CA LEU A 100 -15.97 16.08 -14.20
C LEU A 100 -14.96 15.30 -13.37
N PHE A 101 -13.68 15.35 -13.76
CA PHE A 101 -12.59 14.72 -13.00
C PHE A 101 -12.36 15.44 -11.67
N GLU A 102 -12.32 16.77 -11.69
CA GLU A 102 -12.17 17.60 -10.50
C GLU A 102 -13.35 17.41 -9.54
N ASP A 103 -14.60 17.45 -10.01
CA ASP A 103 -15.80 17.24 -9.18
C ASP A 103 -15.81 15.84 -8.54
N ALA A 104 -15.40 14.81 -9.29
CA ALA A 104 -15.35 13.44 -8.78
C ALA A 104 -14.24 13.26 -7.72
N LEU A 105 -13.07 13.86 -7.95
CA LEU A 105 -11.94 13.84 -7.00
C LEU A 105 -12.24 14.66 -5.74
N VAL A 106 -12.77 15.87 -5.90
CA VAL A 106 -13.23 16.71 -4.77
C VAL A 106 -14.28 15.95 -3.97
N GLY A 107 -15.23 15.29 -4.62
CA GLY A 107 -16.24 14.47 -3.94
C GLY A 107 -15.63 13.33 -3.11
N LEU A 108 -14.62 12.64 -3.66
CA LEU A 108 -13.88 11.57 -2.99
C LEU A 108 -13.09 12.09 -1.78
N GLU A 109 -12.39 13.21 -1.92
CA GLU A 109 -11.51 13.77 -0.89
C GLU A 109 -12.29 14.47 0.24
N THR A 110 -13.38 15.15 -0.09
CA THR A 110 -14.16 15.96 0.87
C THR A 110 -15.23 15.16 1.62
N ASN A 111 -15.79 14.10 1.02
CA ASN A 111 -16.93 13.38 1.59
C ASN A 111 -16.63 11.89 1.83
N LYS A 112 -15.56 11.64 2.60
CA LYS A 112 -15.05 10.29 2.93
C LYS A 112 -16.09 9.33 3.52
N SER A 113 -17.19 9.82 4.09
CA SER A 113 -18.27 8.99 4.66
C SER A 113 -19.21 8.37 3.61
N HIS A 114 -19.17 8.84 2.37
CA HIS A 114 -19.96 8.32 1.25
C HIS A 114 -19.10 7.58 0.22
N VAL A 115 -17.85 7.29 0.59
CA VAL A 115 -16.88 6.59 -0.24
C VAL A 115 -16.97 5.10 0.09
N GLN A 116 -17.29 4.28 -0.90
CA GLN A 116 -17.32 2.84 -0.77
C GLN A 116 -16.17 2.22 -1.57
N LEU A 117 -15.23 1.58 -0.87
CA LEU A 117 -14.22 0.74 -1.50
C LEU A 117 -14.92 -0.47 -2.12
N LEU A 118 -14.80 -0.62 -3.45
CA LEU A 118 -15.41 -1.72 -4.19
C LEU A 118 -14.42 -2.87 -4.39
N ASP A 119 -13.16 -2.55 -4.63
CA ASP A 119 -12.10 -3.51 -4.90
C ASP A 119 -10.74 -2.86 -4.65
N ILE A 120 -9.79 -3.60 -4.08
CA ILE A 120 -8.44 -3.13 -3.78
C ILE A 120 -7.47 -4.27 -4.06
N ASP A 121 -6.48 -4.00 -4.89
CA ASP A 121 -5.32 -4.85 -5.16
C ASP A 121 -4.07 -3.96 -5.16
N PRO A 122 -3.34 -3.87 -4.04
CA PRO A 122 -2.14 -3.03 -3.97
C PRO A 122 -1.05 -3.54 -4.94
N PRO A 123 -0.23 -2.65 -5.51
CA PRO A 123 0.86 -3.05 -6.39
C PRO A 123 1.86 -3.97 -5.68
N ASN A 124 2.28 -5.03 -6.36
CA ASN A 124 3.18 -6.05 -5.83
C ASN A 124 4.08 -6.63 -6.93
N ASP A 125 4.94 -7.59 -6.59
CA ASP A 125 5.88 -8.20 -7.55
C ASP A 125 5.20 -8.90 -8.75
N TYR A 126 3.90 -9.15 -8.68
CA TYR A 126 3.12 -9.89 -9.67
C TYR A 126 2.11 -9.02 -10.44
N GLY A 127 1.94 -7.74 -10.09
CA GLY A 127 0.99 -6.86 -10.77
C GLY A 127 1.08 -5.39 -10.36
N ASP A 128 0.67 -4.51 -11.29
CA ASP A 128 0.72 -3.05 -11.13
C ASP A 128 -0.31 -2.49 -10.13
N GLY A 129 -1.18 -3.34 -9.59
CA GLY A 129 -2.22 -3.00 -8.62
C GLY A 129 -3.32 -2.07 -9.15
N PHE A 130 -4.47 -2.08 -8.48
CA PHE A 130 -5.57 -1.17 -8.73
C PHE A 130 -6.41 -0.90 -7.49
N VAL A 131 -7.09 0.26 -7.48
CA VAL A 131 -8.12 0.59 -6.50
C VAL A 131 -9.38 0.99 -7.24
N ARG A 132 -10.50 0.38 -6.88
CA ARG A 132 -11.81 0.76 -7.38
C ARG A 132 -12.67 1.26 -6.23
N VAL A 133 -13.15 2.49 -6.38
CA VAL A 133 -13.92 3.16 -5.33
C VAL A 133 -15.16 3.81 -5.91
N GLN A 134 -16.28 3.71 -5.20
CA GLN A 134 -17.51 4.40 -5.54
C GLN A 134 -17.67 5.65 -4.68
N SER A 135 -17.94 6.78 -5.33
CA SER A 135 -18.28 8.06 -4.69
C SER A 135 -19.51 8.63 -5.38
N GLY A 136 -20.67 8.52 -4.73
CA GLY A 136 -21.97 8.86 -5.34
C GLY A 136 -22.27 8.03 -6.60
N ASP A 137 -22.53 8.73 -7.71
CA ASP A 137 -22.82 8.13 -9.02
C ASP A 137 -21.55 7.82 -9.85
N TYR A 138 -20.37 7.91 -9.24
CA TYR A 138 -19.10 7.70 -9.91
C TYR A 138 -18.36 6.50 -9.32
N ILE A 139 -17.78 5.71 -10.22
CA ILE A 139 -16.78 4.70 -9.89
C ILE A 139 -15.44 5.23 -10.41
N LEU A 140 -14.50 5.44 -9.50
CA LEU A 140 -13.15 5.87 -9.82
C LEU A 140 -12.23 4.66 -9.80
N TRP A 141 -11.37 4.58 -10.80
CA TRP A 141 -10.36 3.54 -10.95
C TRP A 141 -8.98 4.16 -10.87
N PHE A 142 -8.17 3.64 -9.96
CA PHE A 142 -6.78 4.02 -9.80
C PHE A 142 -5.90 2.82 -10.17
N SER A 143 -4.80 3.07 -10.86
CA SER A 143 -3.77 2.06 -11.16
C SER A 143 -2.39 2.73 -11.22
N GLN A 144 -1.32 1.93 -11.13
CA GLN A 144 0.05 2.45 -11.22
C GLN A 144 0.47 2.77 -12.68
#